data_AF-A0A832YCY8-F1
#
_entry.id   AF-A0A832YCY8-F1
#
_cell.length_a   1.000
_cell.length_b   1.000
_cell.length_c   1.000
_cell.angle_alpha   90.00
_cell.angle_beta   90.00
_cell.angle_gamma   90.00
#
_symmetry.space_group_name_H-M   'P 1'
#
loop_
_entity.id
_entity.type
_entity.pdbx_description
1 polymer ?
#
loop_
_entity_poly.entity_id
_entity_poly.type
_entity_poly.pdbx_seq_one_letter_code
_entity_poly.pdbx_strand_id
1 'polypeptide(L)'
;GNVPNFSKLTELSRDEWDKLVNQFINTPATVTQSAIDTFVPGGSDDPRKFKDAKGRIVIIGPDLPAGKKISGHERAKVEVFRGAMRPFATTVNQELSDVLKSNVRAFLILPGTVDGKEPNDENIMNTINYLMSDEAGSSSEVIFCPDETR
;
A
#
# COMPACT_ATOMS: atom_id res chain seq x y z
N GLY A 1 -7.19 -5.65 2.78
CA GLY A 1 -7.60 -6.55 3.90
C GLY A 1 -8.32 -5.75 4.96
N ASN A 2 -9.47 -6.22 5.46
CA ASN A 2 -10.35 -5.39 6.29
C ASN A 2 -9.82 -5.15 7.70
N VAL A 3 -10.00 -3.91 8.19
CA VAL A 3 -9.78 -3.59 9.60
C VAL A 3 -10.84 -4.32 10.44
N PRO A 4 -10.47 -5.07 11.49
CA PRO A 4 -11.42 -5.82 12.31
C PRO A 4 -12.37 -4.88 13.06
N ASN A 5 -13.52 -5.41 13.48
CA ASN A 5 -14.52 -4.62 14.19
C ASN A 5 -14.14 -4.41 15.66
N PHE A 6 -14.01 -3.15 16.09
CA PHE A 6 -13.79 -2.74 17.48
C PHE A 6 -14.36 -1.34 17.72
N SER A 7 -14.57 -0.94 18.98
CA SER A 7 -15.22 0.34 19.34
C SER A 7 -14.37 1.57 18.97
N LYS A 8 -13.22 1.78 19.61
CA LYS A 8 -12.31 2.91 19.32
C LYS A 8 -10.85 2.47 19.38
N LEU A 9 -9.99 3.12 18.59
CA LEU A 9 -8.54 2.88 18.64
C LEU A 9 -7.95 3.16 20.03
N THR A 10 -8.48 4.16 20.73
CA THR A 10 -8.04 4.56 22.08
C THR A 10 -8.46 3.60 23.19
N GLU A 11 -9.35 2.65 22.89
CA GLU A 11 -9.85 1.65 23.85
C GLU A 11 -9.15 0.29 23.65
N LEU A 12 -8.28 0.17 22.65
CA LEU A 12 -7.50 -1.04 22.42
C LEU A 12 -6.45 -1.21 23.52
N SER A 13 -6.28 -2.45 23.96
CA SER A 13 -5.07 -2.84 24.69
C SER A 13 -3.83 -2.65 23.80
N ARG A 14 -2.65 -2.58 24.43
CA ARG A 14 -1.38 -2.51 23.70
C ARG A 14 -1.22 -3.65 22.71
N ASP A 15 -1.59 -4.86 23.12
CA ASP A 15 -1.47 -6.07 22.28
C ASP A 15 -2.41 -6.03 21.07
N GLU A 16 -3.62 -5.50 21.22
CA GLU A 16 -4.56 -5.33 20.10
C GLU A 16 -4.07 -4.26 19.12
N TRP A 17 -3.55 -3.14 19.62
CA TRP A 17 -2.92 -2.11 18.80
C TRP A 17 -1.71 -2.68 18.05
N ASP A 18 -0.85 -3.45 18.72
CA ASP A 18 0.29 -4.12 18.09
C ASP A 18 -0.12 -5.05 16.96
N LYS A 19 -1.20 -5.82 17.14
CA LYS A 19 -1.71 -6.70 16.08
C LYS A 19 -2.10 -5.90 14.84
N LEU A 20 -2.78 -4.76 15.01
CA LEU A 20 -3.16 -3.90 13.89
C LEU A 20 -1.94 -3.27 13.20
N VAL A 21 -0.97 -2.75 13.98
CA VAL A 21 0.28 -2.19 13.44
C VAL A 21 1.06 -3.27 12.69
N ASN A 22 1.15 -4.47 13.25
CA ASN A 22 1.81 -5.59 12.59
C ASN A 22 1.12 -5.99 11.28
N GLN A 23 -0.21 -6.04 11.28
CA GLN A 23 -0.99 -6.41 10.10
C GLN A 23 -0.86 -5.39 8.97
N PHE A 24 -0.99 -4.09 9.27
CA PHE A 24 -1.12 -3.05 8.24
C PHE A 24 0.17 -2.30 7.92
N ILE A 25 1.19 -2.39 8.78
CA ILE A 25 2.44 -1.63 8.63
C ILE A 25 3.64 -2.58 8.56
N ASN A 26 3.91 -3.34 9.63
CA ASN A 26 5.16 -4.11 9.71
C ASN A 26 5.19 -5.29 8.73
N THR A 27 4.06 -5.98 8.54
CA THR A 27 3.98 -7.10 7.58
C THR A 27 4.15 -6.62 6.14
N PRO A 28 3.40 -5.61 5.64
CA PRO A 28 3.65 -5.05 4.31
C PRO A 28 5.08 -4.56 4.11
N ALA A 29 5.69 -3.92 5.10
CA ALA A 29 7.09 -3.48 5.02
C ALA A 29 8.06 -4.68 4.88
N THR A 30 7.89 -5.72 5.70
CA THR A 30 8.72 -6.94 5.68
C THR A 30 8.58 -7.69 4.36
N VAL A 31 7.36 -7.82 3.84
CA VAL A 31 7.10 -8.47 2.54
C VAL A 31 7.69 -7.65 1.39
N THR A 32 7.54 -6.32 1.44
CA THR A 32 8.12 -5.41 0.43
C THR A 32 9.64 -5.53 0.41
N GLN A 33 10.29 -5.52 1.58
CA GLN A 33 11.74 -5.71 1.69
C GLN A 33 12.18 -7.06 1.12
N SER A 34 11.48 -8.15 1.49
CA SER A 34 11.79 -9.50 0.99
C SER A 34 11.65 -9.60 -0.54
N ALA A 35 10.65 -8.92 -1.11
CA ALA A 35 10.47 -8.86 -2.55
C ALA A 35 11.61 -8.07 -3.23
N ILE A 36 12.03 -6.95 -2.63
CA ILE A 36 13.19 -6.18 -3.10
C ILE A 36 14.46 -7.04 -3.08
N ASP A 37 14.71 -7.79 -2.01
CA ASP A 37 15.88 -8.68 -1.91
C ASP A 37 15.84 -9.81 -2.96
N THR A 38 14.65 -10.23 -3.37
CA THR A 38 14.46 -11.19 -4.47
C THR A 38 14.77 -10.56 -5.82
N PHE A 39 14.36 -9.31 -6.07
CA PHE A 39 14.66 -8.60 -7.32
C PHE A 39 16.12 -8.17 -7.42
N VAL A 40 16.76 -7.89 -6.28
CA VAL A 40 18.15 -7.40 -6.20
C VAL A 40 18.95 -8.23 -5.18
N PRO A 41 19.32 -9.48 -5.51
CA PRO A 41 20.05 -10.34 -4.57
C PRO A 41 21.38 -9.74 -4.07
N GLY A 42 21.47 -9.59 -2.75
CA GLY A 42 22.61 -8.97 -2.06
C GLY A 42 22.76 -7.47 -2.36
N GLY A 43 21.65 -6.80 -2.73
CA GLY A 43 21.60 -5.34 -2.85
C GLY A 43 21.75 -4.62 -1.51
N SER A 44 21.30 -5.25 -0.42
CA SER A 44 21.54 -4.79 0.95
C SER A 44 23.04 -4.67 1.28
N ASP A 45 23.87 -5.56 0.75
CA ASP A 45 25.33 -5.53 0.92
C ASP A 45 26.03 -4.60 -0.09
N ASP A 46 25.51 -4.50 -1.31
CA ASP A 46 26.06 -3.67 -2.38
C ASP A 46 24.95 -2.86 -3.10
N PRO A 47 24.77 -1.57 -2.77
CA PRO A 47 23.70 -0.75 -3.33
C PRO A 47 23.84 -0.53 -4.85
N ARG A 48 25.02 -0.73 -5.44
CA ARG A 48 25.21 -0.57 -6.90
C ARG A 48 24.41 -1.58 -7.70
N LYS A 49 24.05 -2.72 -7.09
CA LYS A 49 23.24 -3.76 -7.74
C LYS A 49 21.80 -3.31 -8.03
N PHE A 50 21.32 -2.27 -7.35
CA PHE A 50 19.99 -1.72 -7.59
C PHE A 50 19.87 -0.98 -8.92
N LYS A 51 20.99 -0.44 -9.42
CA LYS A 51 21.00 0.36 -10.64
C LYS A 51 20.40 -0.45 -11.78
N ASP A 52 19.42 0.14 -12.45
CA ASP A 52 18.69 -0.42 -13.59
C ASP A 52 17.88 -1.71 -13.29
N ALA A 53 17.92 -2.25 -12.06
CA ALA A 53 17.18 -3.45 -11.66
C ALA A 53 15.66 -3.23 -11.81
N LYS A 54 14.93 -4.28 -12.17
CA LYS A 54 13.50 -4.19 -12.49
C LYS A 54 12.69 -5.06 -11.53
N GLY A 55 11.56 -4.53 -11.10
CA GLY A 55 10.62 -5.23 -10.22
C GLY A 55 9.34 -4.44 -10.03
N ARG A 56 8.26 -5.14 -9.70
CA ARG A 56 6.96 -4.55 -9.43
C ARG A 56 6.42 -5.18 -8.15
N ILE A 57 6.08 -4.34 -7.18
CA ILE A 57 5.45 -4.75 -5.93
C ILE A 57 4.11 -4.04 -5.91
N VAL A 58 3.02 -4.78 -5.72
CA VAL A 58 1.70 -4.20 -5.54
C VAL A 58 1.22 -4.53 -4.13
N ILE A 59 0.93 -3.48 -3.37
CA ILE A 59 0.43 -3.56 -2.01
C ILE A 59 -1.04 -3.13 -2.04
N ILE A 60 -1.93 -4.03 -1.62
CA ILE A 60 -3.35 -3.70 -1.47
C ILE A 60 -3.58 -3.34 0.00
N GLY A 61 -3.89 -2.07 0.24
CA GLY A 61 -4.15 -1.54 1.58
C GLY A 61 -5.51 -2.01 2.14
N PRO A 62 -5.90 -1.48 3.31
CA PRO A 62 -7.22 -1.75 3.86
C PRO A 62 -8.30 -0.97 3.11
N ASP A 63 -9.43 -1.64 2.89
CA ASP A 63 -10.57 -1.08 2.17
C ASP A 63 -11.28 -0.05 3.04
N LEU A 64 -11.81 1.00 2.41
CA LEU A 64 -12.77 1.83 3.11
C LEU A 64 -13.99 0.99 3.49
N PRO A 65 -14.59 1.23 4.67
CA PRO A 65 -15.81 0.53 5.04
C PRO A 65 -16.91 0.83 4.01
N ALA A 66 -17.84 -0.11 3.85
CA ALA A 66 -18.97 0.01 2.94
C ALA A 66 -20.33 -0.08 3.68
N GLY A 67 -21.38 0.53 3.11
CA GLY A 67 -22.74 0.51 3.63
C GLY A 67 -23.45 1.87 3.61
N LYS A 68 -24.79 1.83 3.79
CA LYS A 68 -25.68 3.01 3.65
C LYS A 68 -25.43 4.13 4.67
N LYS A 69 -24.82 3.83 5.81
CA LYS A 69 -24.56 4.79 6.90
C LYS A 69 -23.24 4.47 7.58
N ILE A 70 -22.16 5.04 7.05
CA ILE A 70 -20.84 4.90 7.63
C ILE A 70 -20.55 6.14 8.48
N SER A 71 -20.25 5.91 9.75
CA SER A 71 -19.85 7.03 10.62
C SER A 71 -18.45 7.53 10.23
N GLY A 72 -18.18 8.81 10.47
CA GLY A 72 -16.83 9.36 10.30
C GLY A 72 -15.79 8.62 11.16
N HIS A 73 -16.22 8.07 12.30
CA HIS A 73 -15.36 7.27 13.19
C HIS A 73 -14.94 5.94 12.56
N GLU A 74 -15.86 5.22 11.90
CA GLU A 74 -15.49 3.98 11.19
C GLU A 74 -14.49 4.25 10.07
N ARG A 75 -14.68 5.35 9.32
CA ARG A 75 -13.72 5.76 8.28
C ARG A 75 -12.36 6.13 8.88
N ALA A 76 -12.36 6.90 9.97
CA ALA A 76 -11.14 7.34 10.63
C ALA A 76 -10.26 6.16 11.10
N LYS A 77 -10.85 5.07 11.59
CA LYS A 77 -10.10 3.87 11.98
C LYS A 77 -9.27 3.30 10.83
N VAL A 78 -9.88 3.21 9.64
CA VAL A 78 -9.21 2.69 8.44
C VAL A 78 -8.20 3.71 7.92
N GLU A 79 -8.55 4.99 7.91
CA GLU A 79 -7.69 6.07 7.42
C GLU A 79 -6.40 6.24 8.23
N VAL A 80 -6.35 5.85 9.51
CA VAL A 80 -5.08 5.80 10.26
C VAL A 80 -4.05 4.91 9.56
N PHE A 81 -4.47 3.74 9.07
CA PHE A 81 -3.58 2.81 8.39
C PHE A 81 -3.36 3.19 6.92
N ARG A 82 -4.42 3.58 6.19
CA ARG A 82 -4.30 4.07 4.80
C ARG A 82 -3.35 5.27 4.75
N GLY A 83 -3.55 6.22 5.65
CA GLY A 83 -2.71 7.40 5.81
C GLY A 83 -1.25 7.08 6.11
N ALA A 84 -0.98 6.07 6.95
CA ALA A 84 0.38 5.63 7.25
C ALA A 84 1.08 4.91 6.07
N MET A 85 0.33 4.19 5.23
CA MET A 85 0.88 3.50 4.06
C MET A 85 1.26 4.44 2.91
N ARG A 86 0.60 5.60 2.79
CA ARG A 86 0.92 6.61 1.76
C ARG A 86 2.39 7.08 1.81
N PRO A 87 2.92 7.60 2.93
CA PRO A 87 4.32 7.99 2.99
C PRO A 87 5.27 6.80 2.82
N PHE A 88 4.92 5.60 3.30
CA PHE A 88 5.72 4.40 3.05
C PHE A 88 5.92 4.14 1.55
N ALA A 89 4.84 4.12 0.77
CA ALA A 89 4.91 3.90 -0.68
C ALA A 89 5.73 5.00 -1.38
N THR A 90 5.52 6.27 -1.01
CA THR A 90 6.28 7.38 -1.58
C THR A 90 7.77 7.27 -1.27
N THR A 91 8.15 7.09 0.00
CA THR A 91 9.55 7.05 0.42
C THR A 91 10.29 5.88 -0.20
N VAL A 92 9.71 4.67 -0.21
CA VAL A 92 10.35 3.50 -0.83
C VAL A 92 10.64 3.73 -2.31
N ASN A 93 9.70 4.31 -3.06
CA ASN A 93 9.94 4.60 -4.49
C ASN A 93 10.95 5.72 -4.68
N GLN A 94 10.98 6.73 -3.82
CA GLN A 94 11.97 7.79 -3.88
C GLN A 94 13.39 7.24 -3.67
N GLU A 95 13.59 6.39 -2.66
CA GLU A 95 14.89 5.75 -2.43
C GLU A 95 15.29 4.84 -3.60
N LEU A 96 14.37 4.01 -4.09
CA LEU A 96 14.64 3.11 -5.21
C LEU A 96 14.96 3.89 -6.50
N SER A 97 14.18 4.91 -6.84
CA SER A 97 14.29 5.62 -8.12
C SER A 97 15.33 6.74 -8.07
N ASP A 98 15.22 7.67 -7.12
CA ASP A 98 16.04 8.88 -7.11
C ASP A 98 17.43 8.64 -6.55
N VAL A 99 17.56 7.79 -5.53
CA VAL A 99 18.85 7.51 -4.87
C VAL A 99 19.56 6.35 -5.56
N LEU A 100 18.88 5.21 -5.67
CA LEU A 100 19.49 3.96 -6.14
C LEU A 100 19.44 3.76 -7.67
N LYS A 101 18.73 4.64 -8.40
CA LYS A 101 18.54 4.55 -9.86
C LYS A 101 18.01 3.19 -10.32
N SER A 102 17.13 2.61 -9.50
CA SER A 102 16.45 1.35 -9.76
C SER A 102 15.15 1.58 -10.52
N ASN A 103 14.77 0.59 -11.33
CA ASN A 103 13.46 0.50 -11.97
C ASN A 103 12.50 -0.40 -11.18
N VAL A 104 12.85 -0.82 -9.95
CA VAL A 104 11.93 -1.47 -9.01
C VAL A 104 10.91 -0.44 -8.52
N ARG A 105 9.62 -0.76 -8.59
CA ARG A 105 8.53 0.12 -8.17
C ARG A 105 7.60 -0.59 -7.18
N ALA A 106 7.18 0.12 -6.14
CA ALA A 106 6.23 -0.36 -5.14
C ALA A 106 4.94 0.47 -5.17
N PHE A 107 3.85 -0.11 -5.67
CA PHE A 107 2.57 0.56 -5.83
C PHE A 107 1.65 0.25 -4.66
N LEU A 108 0.88 1.24 -4.23
CA LEU A 108 -0.15 1.10 -3.21
C LEU A 108 -1.53 1.29 -3.84
N ILE A 109 -2.39 0.29 -3.72
CA ILE A 109 -3.80 0.37 -4.08
C ILE A 109 -4.61 0.51 -2.79
N LEU A 110 -5.51 1.50 -2.77
CA LEU A 110 -6.37 1.83 -1.63
C LEU A 110 -7.84 1.75 -2.05
N PRO A 111 -8.47 0.56 -1.98
CA PRO A 111 -9.83 0.34 -2.46
C PRO A 111 -10.93 0.99 -1.61
N GLY A 112 -12.13 1.01 -2.15
CA GLY A 112 -13.33 1.57 -1.54
C GLY A 112 -13.44 3.08 -1.70
N THR A 113 -14.61 3.60 -1.33
CA THR A 113 -14.99 4.99 -1.59
C THR A 113 -15.42 5.73 -0.33
N VAL A 114 -15.22 7.06 -0.33
CA VAL A 114 -15.73 7.92 0.75
C VAL A 114 -17.26 7.93 0.86
N ASP A 115 -17.99 7.58 -0.19
CA ASP A 115 -19.46 7.49 -0.15
C ASP A 115 -19.98 6.15 0.39
N GLY A 116 -19.09 5.19 0.69
CA GLY A 116 -19.43 3.92 1.32
C GLY A 116 -19.98 2.87 0.35
N LYS A 117 -19.64 2.96 -0.94
CA LYS A 117 -19.86 1.88 -1.90
C LYS A 117 -18.88 0.74 -1.61
N GLU A 118 -19.30 -0.46 -1.94
CA GLU A 118 -18.41 -1.63 -1.89
C GLU A 118 -17.20 -1.41 -2.82
N PRO A 119 -15.98 -1.77 -2.38
CA PRO A 119 -14.83 -1.86 -3.26
C PRO A 119 -15.14 -2.72 -4.49
N ASN A 120 -14.64 -2.33 -5.66
CA ASN A 120 -14.88 -3.07 -6.89
C ASN A 120 -13.63 -3.87 -7.29
N ASP A 121 -13.73 -5.19 -7.17
CA ASP A 121 -12.66 -6.12 -7.54
C ASP A 121 -12.20 -5.94 -9.00
N GLU A 122 -13.11 -5.59 -9.92
CA GLU A 122 -12.78 -5.32 -11.32
C GLU A 122 -11.89 -4.07 -11.44
N ASN A 123 -12.19 -3.01 -10.70
CA ASN A 123 -11.37 -1.79 -10.68
C ASN A 123 -9.98 -2.08 -10.09
N ILE A 124 -9.91 -2.88 -9.03
CA ILE A 124 -8.64 -3.30 -8.43
C ILE A 124 -7.83 -4.12 -9.44
N MET A 125 -8.44 -5.10 -10.11
CA MET A 125 -7.77 -5.94 -11.11
C MET A 125 -7.30 -5.15 -12.34
N ASN A 126 -8.13 -4.21 -12.83
CA ASN A 126 -7.75 -3.32 -13.91
C ASN A 126 -6.56 -2.44 -13.52
N THR A 127 -6.54 -1.96 -12.28
CA THR A 127 -5.40 -1.20 -11.74
C THR A 127 -4.15 -2.07 -11.67
N ILE A 128 -4.25 -3.30 -11.15
CA ILE A 128 -3.12 -4.26 -11.13
C ILE A 128 -2.58 -4.49 -12.54
N ASN A 129 -3.45 -4.76 -13.52
CA ASN A 129 -3.05 -4.99 -14.90
C ASN A 129 -2.31 -3.78 -15.49
N TYR A 130 -2.80 -2.57 -15.24
CA TYR A 130 -2.11 -1.34 -15.62
C TYR A 130 -0.73 -1.23 -14.96
N LEU A 131 -0.63 -1.50 -13.65
CA LEU A 131 0.65 -1.39 -12.91
C LEU A 131 1.70 -2.41 -13.35
N MET A 132 1.27 -3.51 -13.96
CA MET A 132 2.15 -4.52 -14.56
C MET A 132 2.59 -4.17 -15.99
N SER A 133 2.03 -3.12 -16.60
CA SER A 133 2.42 -2.66 -17.93
C SER A 133 3.74 -1.87 -17.90
N ASP A 134 4.37 -1.72 -19.07
CA ASP A 134 5.58 -0.90 -19.21
C ASP A 134 5.30 0.59 -18.98
N GLU A 135 4.06 1.05 -19.25
CA GLU A 135 3.62 2.44 -19.11
C GLU A 135 3.65 2.90 -17.64
N ALA A 136 3.27 2.01 -16.71
CA ALA A 136 3.33 2.31 -15.29
C ALA A 136 4.76 2.42 -14.74
N GLY A 137 5.76 1.88 -15.46
CA GLY A 137 7.16 1.90 -15.04
C GLY A 137 7.76 3.30 -14.91
N SER A 138 7.29 4.25 -15.74
CA SER A 138 7.72 5.65 -15.74
C SER A 138 6.76 6.56 -14.96
N SER A 139 5.64 6.04 -14.46
CA SER A 139 4.66 6.84 -13.71
C SER A 139 5.29 7.44 -12.46
N SER A 140 5.03 8.72 -12.20
CA SER A 140 5.34 9.36 -10.91
C SER A 140 4.30 9.00 -9.84
N GLU A 141 3.11 8.55 -10.26
CA GLU A 141 2.03 8.15 -9.38
C GLU A 141 2.26 6.73 -8.87
N VAL A 142 2.31 6.57 -7.55
CA VAL A 142 2.54 5.28 -6.87
C VAL A 142 1.41 4.86 -5.95
N ILE A 143 0.37 5.68 -5.82
CA ILE A 143 -0.78 5.45 -4.94
C ILE A 143 -2.06 5.60 -5.75
N PHE A 144 -2.88 4.55 -5.78
CA PHE A 144 -4.08 4.46 -6.60
C PHE A 144 -5.30 4.22 -5.71
N CYS A 145 -6.35 5.01 -5.90
CA CYS A 145 -7.65 4.84 -5.23
C CYS A 145 -8.67 4.51 -6.33
N PRO A 146 -8.77 3.23 -6.73
CA PRO A 146 -9.38 2.85 -8.01
C PRO A 146 -10.90 3.02 -8.05
N ASP A 147 -11.54 3.11 -6.89
CA ASP A 147 -12.99 3.26 -6.77
C ASP A 147 -13.43 4.72 -6.59
N GLU A 148 -12.49 5.63 -6.30
CA GLU A 148 -12.78 7.05 -6.16
C GLU A 148 -12.93 7.68 -7.55
N THR A 149 -14.06 8.35 -7.78
CA THR A 149 -14.25 9.17 -8.99
C THR A 149 -13.37 10.42 -8.87
N ARG A 150 -12.39 10.55 -9.77
CA ARG A 150 -11.56 11.75 -9.94
C ARG A 150 -12.23 12.81 -10.80
#